data_AF-A0A0J9S2Y0-F1
#
_entry.id   AF-A0A0J9S2Y0-F1
#
_cell.length_a   1.000
_cell.length_b   1.000
_cell.length_c   1.000
_cell.angle_alpha   90.00
_cell.angle_beta   90.00
_cell.angle_gamma   90.00
#
_symmetry.space_group_name_H-M   'P 1'
#
loop_
_entity.id
_entity.type
_entity.pdbx_description
1 polymer ?
#
loop_
_entity_poly.entity_id
_entity_poly.type
_entity_poly.pdbx_seq_one_letter_code
_entity_poly.pdbx_strand_id
1 'polypeptide(L)'
;MGCIYLKYWLYDQITSKGFNGLQIINLFEEFNKHVQGKIQGISKDYCKFNQLSLDQIKKIKKVYALNSILHESDKNPETCVNNHCKYMDYFEEALTEFINSIKKCADNPLEKEYCDEFEDFLKICTGGNSYTGVSIYNRHIGTSDDSNRKYLLSVKNYKNQPLYIYIKDNKWLNWGEISHIVNPQNTATIAATSVVGSAIGLSSIFYYFYKVNLNLI
;
A
#
# COMPACT_ATOMS: atom_id res chain seq x y z
N MET A 1 11.18 -0.58 -13.44
CA MET A 1 11.17 0.45 -12.39
C MET A 1 10.71 1.83 -12.89
N GLY A 2 11.10 2.28 -14.09
CA GLY A 2 10.72 3.60 -14.63
C GLY A 2 9.22 3.93 -14.53
N CYS A 3 8.32 2.96 -14.77
CA CYS A 3 6.88 3.15 -14.59
C CYS A 3 6.43 3.46 -13.16
N ILE A 4 6.99 2.77 -12.17
CA ILE A 4 6.62 2.98 -10.76
C ILE A 4 6.96 4.42 -10.37
N TYR A 5 8.18 4.86 -10.68
CA TYR A 5 8.61 6.21 -10.38
C TYR A 5 7.85 7.27 -11.16
N LEU A 6 7.57 7.03 -12.45
CA LEU A 6 6.79 7.96 -13.27
C LEU A 6 5.36 8.12 -12.74
N LYS A 7 4.70 7.01 -12.41
CA LYS A 7 3.35 7.01 -11.83
C LYS A 7 3.34 7.70 -10.47
N TYR A 8 4.27 7.35 -9.59
CA TYR A 8 4.44 8.02 -8.29
C TYR A 8 4.60 9.53 -8.46
N TRP A 9 5.53 9.97 -9.31
CA TRP A 9 5.79 11.38 -9.57
C TRP A 9 4.56 12.10 -10.09
N LEU A 10 3.84 11.52 -11.06
CA LEU A 10 2.62 12.12 -11.60
C LEU A 10 1.56 12.32 -10.51
N TYR A 11 1.29 11.28 -9.71
CA TYR A 11 0.31 11.33 -8.64
C TYR A 11 0.73 12.28 -7.51
N ASP A 12 2.02 12.38 -7.22
CA ASP A 12 2.56 13.39 -6.33
C ASP A 12 2.31 14.81 -6.85
N GLN A 13 2.58 15.07 -8.13
CA GLN A 13 2.34 16.38 -8.73
C GLN A 13 0.86 16.77 -8.70
N ILE A 14 -0.05 15.85 -9.03
CA ILE A 14 -1.50 16.08 -8.99
C ILE A 14 -1.94 16.47 -7.57
N THR A 15 -1.49 15.71 -6.57
CA THR A 15 -1.88 15.94 -5.16
C THR A 15 -1.26 17.20 -4.58
N SER A 16 0.03 17.44 -4.81
CA SER A 16 0.78 18.58 -4.28
C SER A 16 0.37 19.92 -4.90
N LYS A 17 -0.06 19.93 -6.17
CA LYS A 17 -0.56 21.13 -6.85
C LYS A 17 -2.05 21.38 -6.64
N GLY A 18 -2.75 20.51 -5.91
CA GLY A 18 -4.16 20.69 -5.56
C GLY A 18 -5.11 20.62 -6.77
N PHE A 19 -4.86 19.72 -7.72
CA PHE A 19 -5.72 19.55 -8.89
C PHE A 19 -7.14 19.16 -8.46
N ASN A 20 -8.15 19.75 -9.12
CA ASN A 20 -9.54 19.35 -8.97
C ASN A 20 -9.93 18.24 -9.95
N GLY A 21 -11.14 17.68 -9.81
CA GLY A 21 -11.61 16.56 -10.64
C GLY A 21 -11.59 16.85 -12.14
N LEU A 22 -11.99 18.05 -12.58
CA LEU A 22 -11.98 18.43 -14.00
C LEU A 22 -10.55 18.52 -14.55
N GLN A 23 -9.62 19.08 -13.78
CA GLN A 23 -8.22 19.17 -14.18
C GLN A 23 -7.59 17.78 -14.32
N ILE A 24 -7.97 16.83 -13.45
CA ILE A 24 -7.51 15.44 -13.54
C ILE A 24 -8.05 14.75 -14.79
N ILE A 25 -9.35 14.91 -15.08
CA ILE A 25 -9.97 14.37 -16.30
C ILE A 25 -9.23 14.90 -17.53
N ASN A 26 -9.09 16.23 -17.64
CA ASN A 26 -8.40 16.85 -18.76
C ASN A 26 -6.94 16.38 -18.88
N LEU A 27 -6.24 16.19 -17.76
CA LEU A 27 -4.86 15.69 -17.77
C LEU A 27 -4.77 14.27 -18.39
N PHE A 28 -5.65 13.35 -17.99
CA PHE A 28 -5.65 11.99 -18.53
C PHE A 28 -6.09 11.95 -19.99
N GLU A 29 -7.08 12.76 -20.39
CA GLU A 29 -7.50 12.88 -21.79
C GLU A 29 -6.37 13.39 -22.69
N GLU A 30 -5.70 14.47 -22.27
CA GLU A 30 -4.58 15.05 -23.01
C GLU A 30 -3.38 14.08 -23.04
N PHE A 31 -3.10 13.37 -21.94
CA PHE A 31 -2.06 12.35 -21.92
C PHE A 31 -2.34 11.21 -22.90
N ASN A 32 -3.56 10.67 -22.91
CA ASN A 32 -3.96 9.60 -23.82
C ASN A 32 -3.93 10.06 -25.28
N LYS A 33 -4.37 11.29 -25.56
CA LYS A 33 -4.39 11.85 -26.91
C LYS A 33 -2.99 12.18 -27.43
N HIS A 34 -2.09 12.68 -26.60
CA HIS A 34 -0.80 13.25 -27.05
C HIS A 34 0.42 12.40 -26.74
N VAL A 35 0.36 11.49 -25.77
CA VAL A 35 1.52 10.72 -25.30
C VAL A 35 1.35 9.23 -25.54
N GLN A 36 0.18 8.66 -25.24
CA GLN A 36 -0.02 7.21 -25.30
C GLN A 36 0.20 6.66 -26.71
N GLY A 37 1.18 5.76 -26.84
CA GLY A 37 1.53 5.09 -28.09
C GLY A 37 2.13 5.98 -29.18
N LYS A 38 2.50 7.23 -28.84
CA LYS A 38 3.17 8.18 -29.74
C LYS A 38 4.68 8.29 -29.51
N ILE A 39 5.19 7.73 -28.42
CA ILE A 39 6.64 7.71 -28.14
C ILE A 39 7.29 6.59 -28.95
N GLN A 40 8.14 6.97 -29.91
CA GLN A 40 8.89 6.00 -30.71
C GLN A 40 9.87 5.19 -29.84
N GLY A 41 9.95 3.88 -30.10
CA GLY A 41 10.85 2.97 -29.37
C GLY A 41 10.34 2.49 -28.02
N ILE A 42 9.19 2.98 -27.54
CA ILE A 42 8.54 2.51 -26.31
C ILE A 42 7.26 1.77 -26.70
N SER A 43 7.06 0.55 -26.17
CA SER A 43 5.81 -0.19 -26.37
C SER A 43 4.61 0.66 -25.93
N LYS A 44 3.51 0.60 -26.69
CA LYS A 44 2.27 1.33 -26.33
C LYS A 44 1.76 0.96 -24.93
N ASP A 45 2.09 -0.25 -24.48
CA ASP A 45 1.68 -0.82 -23.20
C ASP A 45 2.77 -0.73 -22.14
N TYR A 46 3.89 -0.04 -22.40
CA TYR A 46 5.01 0.05 -21.47
C TYR A 46 4.60 0.66 -20.12
N CYS A 47 3.75 1.68 -20.14
CA CYS A 47 3.18 2.33 -18.96
C CYS A 47 1.75 2.78 -19.23
N LYS A 48 0.77 1.97 -18.84
CA LYS A 48 -0.64 2.35 -18.93
C LYS A 48 -1.02 3.21 -17.73
N PHE A 49 -1.71 4.33 -17.96
CA PHE A 49 -2.29 5.15 -16.92
C PHE A 49 -3.80 4.97 -16.96
N ASN A 50 -4.38 4.45 -15.88
CA ASN A 50 -5.84 4.37 -15.75
C ASN A 50 -6.36 5.73 -15.24
N GLN A 51 -7.57 6.12 -15.66
CA GLN A 51 -8.17 7.38 -15.25
C GLN A 51 -8.71 7.23 -13.82
N LEU A 52 -8.11 7.98 -12.89
CA LEU A 52 -8.42 7.88 -11.46
C LEU A 52 -9.06 9.17 -10.94
N SER A 53 -9.95 9.04 -9.96
CA SER A 53 -10.41 10.18 -9.17
C SER A 53 -9.32 10.71 -8.23
N LEU A 54 -9.46 11.94 -7.73
CA LEU A 54 -8.49 12.53 -6.80
C LEU A 54 -8.26 11.65 -5.56
N ASP A 55 -9.33 11.03 -5.02
CA ASP A 55 -9.22 10.17 -3.84
C ASP A 55 -8.55 8.84 -4.16
N GLN A 56 -8.80 8.28 -5.34
CA GLN A 56 -8.08 7.10 -5.83
C GLN A 56 -6.60 7.41 -6.04
N ILE A 57 -6.26 8.58 -6.59
CA ILE A 57 -4.87 9.05 -6.77
C ILE A 57 -4.15 9.16 -5.42
N LYS A 58 -4.79 9.76 -4.40
CA LYS A 58 -4.20 9.88 -3.05
C LYS A 58 -3.87 8.51 -2.45
N LYS A 59 -4.74 7.51 -2.65
CA LYS A 59 -4.54 6.14 -2.17
C LYS A 59 -3.44 5.42 -2.94
N ILE A 60 -3.55 5.36 -4.27
CA ILE A 60 -2.59 4.61 -5.08
C ILE A 60 -1.18 5.21 -5.02
N LYS A 61 -1.06 6.54 -4.85
CA LYS A 61 0.22 7.21 -4.61
C LYS A 61 0.98 6.59 -3.45
N LYS A 62 0.29 6.25 -2.35
CA LYS A 62 0.91 5.60 -1.18
C LYS A 62 1.45 4.21 -1.52
N VAL A 63 0.70 3.43 -2.31
CA VAL A 63 1.14 2.11 -2.81
C VAL A 63 2.42 2.23 -3.64
N TYR A 64 2.47 3.17 -4.58
CA TYR A 64 3.66 3.41 -5.38
C TYR A 64 4.85 3.90 -4.52
N ALA A 65 4.59 4.76 -3.52
CA ALA A 65 5.60 5.25 -2.59
C ALA A 65 6.20 4.11 -1.74
N LEU A 66 5.37 3.18 -1.27
CA LEU A 66 5.80 2.01 -0.48
C LEU A 66 6.92 1.24 -1.19
N ASN A 67 6.78 1.01 -2.49
CA ASN A 67 7.79 0.30 -3.26
C ASN A 67 9.12 1.06 -3.35
N SER A 68 9.07 2.39 -3.47
CA SER A 68 10.27 3.24 -3.44
C SER A 68 10.94 3.22 -2.07
N ILE A 69 10.14 3.35 -1.00
CA ILE A 69 10.59 3.28 0.41
C ILE A 69 11.34 1.98 0.66
N LEU A 70 10.74 0.85 0.29
CA LEU A 70 11.33 -0.48 0.45
C LEU A 70 12.54 -0.72 -0.46
N HIS A 71 12.69 0.02 -1.57
CA HIS A 71 13.81 -0.14 -2.49
C HIS A 71 15.07 0.62 -2.03
N GLU A 72 14.92 1.89 -1.62
CA GLU A 72 16.03 2.81 -1.32
C GLU A 72 16.72 2.56 0.04
N SER A 73 16.17 1.67 0.86
CA SER A 73 16.40 1.70 2.30
C SER A 73 17.72 1.10 2.80
N ASP A 74 18.68 0.76 1.94
CA ASP A 74 20.02 0.36 2.37
C ASP A 74 20.81 1.53 3.03
N LYS A 75 20.20 2.72 3.17
CA LYS A 75 20.75 3.89 3.85
C LYS A 75 20.43 3.88 5.36
N ASN A 76 21.49 3.85 6.15
CA ASN A 76 21.55 3.64 7.59
C ASN A 76 20.50 4.47 8.40
N PRO A 77 19.61 3.83 9.19
CA PRO A 77 18.55 4.50 9.97
C PRO A 77 19.00 4.96 11.37
N GLU A 78 20.31 4.96 11.66
CA GLU A 78 20.86 4.89 13.04
C GLU A 78 20.49 6.04 13.99
N THR A 79 19.70 7.04 13.58
CA THR A 79 19.11 7.99 14.52
C THR A 79 17.70 8.41 14.08
N CYS A 80 16.66 8.04 14.84
CA CYS A 80 15.32 8.66 14.72
C CYS A 80 15.43 10.08 15.29
N VAL A 81 15.93 11.01 14.47
CA VAL A 81 15.90 12.46 14.77
C VAL A 81 14.73 13.06 13.98
N ASN A 82 13.63 13.36 14.67
CA ASN A 82 12.43 14.07 14.19
C ASN A 82 11.80 13.61 12.85
N ASN A 83 12.46 13.85 11.72
CA ASN A 83 11.93 13.59 10.37
C ASN A 83 11.88 12.10 10.00
N HIS A 84 12.73 11.27 10.61
CA HIS A 84 12.73 9.82 10.36
C HIS A 84 11.52 9.09 10.98
N CYS A 85 10.96 9.58 12.08
CA CYS A 85 9.81 8.94 12.70
C CYS A 85 8.53 9.24 11.88
N LYS A 86 8.44 10.44 11.27
CA LYS A 86 7.41 10.80 10.28
C LYS A 86 7.45 9.92 9.01
N TYR A 87 8.63 9.42 8.67
CA TYR A 87 8.84 8.47 7.57
C TYR A 87 8.28 7.08 7.91
N MET A 88 8.40 6.64 9.16
CA MET A 88 7.78 5.40 9.65
C MET A 88 6.26 5.50 9.68
N ASP A 89 5.70 6.61 10.15
CA ASP A 89 4.24 6.84 10.11
C ASP A 89 3.71 6.76 8.67
N TYR A 90 4.41 7.40 7.72
CA TYR A 90 4.05 7.34 6.30
C TYR A 90 4.22 5.93 5.71
N PHE A 91 5.24 5.18 6.15
CA PHE A 91 5.42 3.78 5.77
C PHE A 91 4.28 2.91 6.26
N GLU A 92 3.87 3.03 7.53
CA GLU A 92 2.74 2.27 8.09
C GLU A 92 1.43 2.59 7.36
N GLU A 93 1.18 3.87 7.07
CA GLU A 93 0.03 4.29 6.26
C GLU A 93 0.08 3.66 4.85
N ALA A 94 1.24 3.67 4.21
CA ALA A 94 1.43 3.13 2.86
C ALA A 94 1.30 1.61 2.82
N LEU A 95 1.83 0.91 3.84
CA LEU A 95 1.70 -0.54 3.99
C LEU A 95 0.24 -0.94 4.25
N THR A 96 -0.45 -0.19 5.11
CA THR A 96 -1.88 -0.38 5.39
C THR A 96 -2.72 -0.19 4.12
N GLU A 97 -2.48 0.89 3.37
CA GLU A 97 -3.18 1.14 2.11
C GLU A 97 -2.91 0.03 1.08
N PHE A 98 -1.67 -0.46 0.98
CA PHE A 98 -1.33 -1.60 0.12
C PHE A 98 -2.12 -2.85 0.48
N ILE A 99 -2.16 -3.23 1.77
CA ILE A 99 -2.90 -4.40 2.25
C ILE A 99 -4.41 -4.25 2.00
N ASN A 100 -4.95 -3.07 2.27
CA ASN A 100 -6.36 -2.76 2.02
C ASN A 100 -6.70 -2.81 0.53
N SER A 101 -5.80 -2.36 -0.33
CA SER A 101 -5.96 -2.42 -1.79
C SER A 101 -6.06 -3.86 -2.29
N ILE A 102 -5.23 -4.76 -1.75
CA ILE A 102 -5.30 -6.20 -2.12
C ILE A 102 -6.65 -6.78 -1.72
N LYS A 103 -7.09 -6.57 -0.47
CA LYS A 103 -8.38 -7.09 0.02
C LYS A 103 -9.53 -6.54 -0.82
N LYS A 104 -9.55 -5.22 -0.99
CA LYS A 104 -10.57 -4.51 -1.76
C LYS A 104 -10.69 -5.01 -3.19
N CYS A 105 -9.56 -5.15 -3.89
CA CYS A 105 -9.56 -5.59 -5.28
C CYS A 105 -9.72 -7.10 -5.46
N ALA A 106 -9.61 -7.89 -4.37
CA ALA A 106 -10.05 -9.27 -4.35
C ALA A 106 -11.58 -9.38 -4.22
N ASP A 107 -12.18 -8.57 -3.34
CA ASP A 107 -13.58 -8.72 -2.93
C ASP A 107 -14.58 -7.91 -3.77
N ASN A 108 -14.17 -6.75 -4.32
CA ASN A 108 -15.10 -5.77 -4.88
C ASN A 108 -14.67 -5.21 -6.25
N PRO A 109 -15.38 -5.55 -7.35
CA PRO A 109 -15.10 -5.03 -8.69
C PRO A 109 -15.66 -3.61 -8.96
N LEU A 110 -16.35 -2.96 -8.01
CA LEU A 110 -17.02 -1.66 -8.22
C LEU A 110 -16.07 -0.47 -8.40
N GLU A 111 -14.80 -0.59 -7.97
CA GLU A 111 -13.76 0.41 -8.25
C GLU A 111 -12.79 -0.10 -9.31
N LYS A 112 -13.33 -0.38 -10.50
CA LYS A 112 -12.61 -0.99 -11.60
C LYS A 112 -11.34 -0.22 -11.96
N GLU A 113 -11.40 1.11 -12.07
CA GLU A 113 -10.27 1.93 -12.47
C GLU A 113 -9.13 1.90 -11.44
N TYR A 114 -9.48 1.95 -10.14
CA TYR A 114 -8.49 1.81 -9.07
C TYR A 114 -7.85 0.43 -9.06
N CYS A 115 -8.66 -0.62 -9.20
CA CYS A 115 -8.17 -1.99 -9.18
C CYS A 115 -7.39 -2.36 -10.44
N ASP A 116 -7.71 -1.76 -11.59
CA ASP A 116 -6.93 -1.88 -12.82
C ASP A 116 -5.54 -1.23 -12.64
N GLU A 117 -5.48 -0.05 -12.01
CA GLU A 117 -4.20 0.60 -11.69
C GLU A 117 -3.38 -0.21 -10.67
N PHE A 118 -4.05 -0.72 -9.64
CA PHE A 118 -3.41 -1.55 -8.63
C PHE A 118 -2.90 -2.86 -9.23
N GLU A 119 -3.65 -3.49 -10.14
CA GLU A 119 -3.21 -4.67 -10.86
C GLU A 119 -1.96 -4.40 -11.71
N ASP A 120 -1.90 -3.24 -12.36
CA ASP A 120 -0.69 -2.82 -13.09
C ASP A 120 0.50 -2.69 -12.13
N PHE A 121 0.31 -2.17 -10.91
CA PHE A 121 1.34 -2.19 -9.87
C PHE A 121 1.78 -3.62 -9.50
N LEU A 122 0.84 -4.53 -9.26
CA LEU A 122 1.15 -5.92 -8.90
C LEU A 122 1.93 -6.63 -10.02
N LYS A 123 1.54 -6.44 -11.29
CA LYS A 123 2.24 -7.00 -12.47
C LYS A 123 3.70 -6.58 -12.51
N ILE A 124 4.03 -5.34 -12.14
CA ILE A 124 5.42 -4.86 -12.09
C ILE A 124 6.21 -5.58 -10.98
N CYS A 125 5.54 -5.97 -9.90
CA CYS A 125 6.16 -6.64 -8.75
C CYS A 125 6.21 -8.18 -8.88
N THR A 126 5.55 -8.76 -9.88
CA THR A 126 5.52 -10.21 -10.11
C THR A 126 6.90 -10.76 -10.50
N GLY A 127 7.28 -11.90 -9.92
CA GLY A 127 8.49 -12.64 -10.31
C GLY A 127 9.77 -12.18 -9.63
N GLY A 128 9.70 -11.29 -8.63
CA GLY A 128 10.85 -10.99 -7.76
C GLY A 128 11.90 -10.08 -8.38
N ASN A 129 11.48 -9.02 -9.06
CA ASN A 129 12.40 -8.05 -9.67
C ASN A 129 13.34 -7.44 -8.60
N SER A 130 14.66 -7.52 -8.81
CA SER A 130 15.66 -6.95 -7.89
C SER A 130 15.51 -5.44 -7.68
N TYR A 131 14.85 -4.76 -8.62
CA TYR A 131 14.59 -3.33 -8.58
C TYR A 131 13.31 -2.96 -7.83
N THR A 132 12.52 -3.91 -7.32
CA THR A 132 11.29 -3.61 -6.55
C THR A 132 11.44 -3.99 -5.08
N GLY A 133 10.94 -3.12 -4.21
CA GLY A 133 10.84 -3.36 -2.77
C GLY A 133 9.78 -4.41 -2.43
N VAL A 134 8.78 -4.59 -3.28
CA VAL A 134 7.76 -5.65 -3.17
C VAL A 134 8.00 -6.75 -4.22
N SER A 135 7.71 -8.00 -3.88
CA SER A 135 7.77 -9.14 -4.78
C SER A 135 6.54 -10.02 -4.62
N ILE A 136 6.00 -10.48 -5.74
CA ILE A 136 4.75 -11.23 -5.78
C ILE A 136 4.96 -12.52 -6.55
N TYR A 137 4.44 -13.61 -5.99
CA TYR A 137 4.46 -14.93 -6.58
C TYR A 137 3.09 -15.59 -6.50
N ASN A 138 2.83 -16.51 -7.44
CA ASN A 138 1.62 -17.34 -7.46
C ASN A 138 1.73 -18.61 -6.60
N ARG A 139 2.89 -18.82 -5.96
CA ARG A 139 3.16 -19.92 -5.05
C ARG A 139 3.97 -19.42 -3.87
N HIS A 140 3.83 -20.09 -2.73
CA HIS A 140 4.72 -19.83 -1.62
C HIS A 140 6.14 -20.23 -2.04
N ILE A 141 7.03 -19.25 -2.04
CA ILE A 141 8.45 -19.48 -2.15
C ILE A 141 8.96 -19.40 -0.70
N GLY A 142 9.69 -20.41 -0.24
CA GLY A 142 10.29 -20.34 1.10
C GLY A 142 11.27 -19.17 1.22
N THR A 143 12.15 -19.21 2.21
CA THR A 143 13.36 -18.38 2.16
C THR A 143 14.20 -18.87 0.98
N SER A 144 14.15 -18.20 -0.18
CA SER A 144 15.13 -18.48 -1.24
C SER A 144 16.50 -18.08 -0.72
N ASP A 145 17.51 -18.92 -0.94
CA ASP A 145 18.93 -18.78 -0.50
C ASP A 145 19.63 -17.46 -0.90
N ASP A 146 18.91 -16.51 -1.50
CA ASP A 146 19.40 -15.23 -2.06
C ASP A 146 18.67 -13.98 -1.50
N SER A 147 17.74 -14.13 -0.56
CA SER A 147 16.72 -13.07 -0.34
C SER A 147 16.85 -12.31 0.98
N ASN A 148 17.35 -11.07 0.90
CA ASN A 148 16.94 -9.97 1.79
C ASN A 148 15.44 -9.68 1.60
N ARG A 149 14.54 -10.67 1.65
CA ARG A 149 13.10 -10.51 1.52
C ARG A 149 12.39 -11.35 2.57
N LYS A 150 11.35 -10.78 3.16
CA LYS A 150 10.51 -11.46 4.16
C LYS A 150 9.09 -11.58 3.67
N TYR A 151 8.47 -12.69 4.05
CA TYR A 151 7.07 -12.95 3.79
C TYR A 151 6.20 -11.93 4.52
N LEU A 152 5.28 -11.32 3.78
CA LEU A 152 4.32 -10.36 4.32
C LEU A 152 2.98 -11.05 4.55
N LEU A 153 2.33 -11.48 3.46
CA LEU A 153 1.00 -12.09 3.53
C LEU A 153 0.71 -12.91 2.28
N SER A 154 -0.36 -13.70 2.35
CA SER A 154 -0.93 -14.42 1.21
C SER A 154 -2.42 -14.11 1.07
N VAL A 155 -2.89 -13.99 -0.16
CA VAL A 155 -4.31 -13.90 -0.50
C VAL A 155 -4.67 -15.08 -1.38
N LYS A 156 -5.50 -16.00 -0.87
CA LYS A 156 -5.81 -17.26 -1.56
C LYS A 156 -6.60 -17.07 -2.85
N ASN A 157 -7.52 -16.09 -2.87
CA ASN A 157 -8.47 -15.88 -3.95
C ASN A 157 -8.37 -14.46 -4.51
N TYR A 158 -7.23 -14.10 -5.12
CA TYR A 158 -7.14 -12.85 -5.89
C TYR A 158 -7.40 -13.16 -7.36
N LYS A 159 -8.57 -12.79 -7.88
CA LYS A 159 -8.98 -13.11 -9.28
C LYS A 159 -8.72 -14.58 -9.67
N ASN A 160 -9.12 -15.52 -8.80
CA ASN A 160 -8.96 -16.97 -8.97
C ASN A 160 -7.52 -17.51 -8.91
N GLN A 161 -6.56 -16.73 -8.42
CA GLN A 161 -5.19 -17.19 -8.19
C GLN A 161 -4.70 -16.77 -6.79
N PRO A 162 -3.88 -17.61 -6.14
CA PRO A 162 -3.25 -17.22 -4.90
C PRO A 162 -2.11 -16.22 -5.16
N LEU A 163 -2.01 -15.18 -4.35
CA LEU A 163 -0.88 -14.27 -4.31
C LEU A 163 -0.11 -14.47 -3.02
N TYR A 164 1.20 -14.61 -3.13
CA TYR A 164 2.15 -14.63 -2.01
C TYR A 164 3.06 -13.41 -2.16
N ILE A 165 3.07 -12.56 -1.13
CA ILE A 165 3.70 -11.26 -1.17
C ILE A 165 4.85 -11.21 -0.20
N TYR A 166 5.97 -10.71 -0.69
CA TYR A 166 7.23 -10.58 0.05
C TYR A 166 7.70 -9.13 -0.09
N ILE A 167 8.29 -8.59 0.96
CA ILE A 167 8.92 -7.26 0.93
C ILE A 167 10.41 -7.40 1.17
N LYS A 168 11.21 -6.50 0.60
CA LYS A 168 12.66 -6.42 0.85
C LYS A 168 12.85 -6.16 2.35
N ASP A 169 13.54 -7.07 3.01
CA ASP A 169 13.88 -6.97 4.43
C ASP A 169 15.02 -5.98 4.61
N ASN A 170 14.96 -5.24 5.70
CA ASN A 170 15.94 -4.23 6.04
C ASN A 170 16.01 -4.05 7.55
N LYS A 171 17.17 -3.63 8.06
CA LYS A 171 17.42 -3.46 9.50
C LYS A 171 16.47 -2.44 10.15
N TRP A 172 16.00 -1.43 9.42
CA TRP A 172 15.04 -0.44 9.95
C TRP A 172 13.60 -0.98 10.03
N LEU A 173 13.26 -2.04 9.28
CA LEU A 173 11.93 -2.65 9.33
C LEU A 173 11.81 -3.45 10.64
N ASN A 174 11.32 -2.79 11.69
CA ASN A 174 10.98 -3.46 12.93
C ASN A 174 9.68 -4.26 12.76
N TRP A 175 9.82 -5.54 12.41
CA TRP A 175 8.69 -6.45 12.22
C TRP A 175 7.79 -6.61 13.46
N GLY A 176 8.34 -6.39 14.66
CA GLY A 176 7.55 -6.40 15.89
C GLY A 176 6.54 -5.25 15.92
N GLU A 177 6.96 -4.05 15.52
CA GLU A 177 6.13 -2.84 15.49
C GLU A 177 5.00 -2.95 14.46
N ILE A 178 5.30 -3.42 13.26
CA ILE A 178 4.29 -3.53 12.18
C ILE A 178 3.45 -4.82 12.23
N SER A 179 3.68 -5.68 13.22
CA SER A 179 2.99 -6.97 13.34
C SER A 179 1.46 -6.84 13.37
N HIS A 180 0.96 -5.76 13.99
CA HIS A 180 -0.46 -5.44 14.09
C HIS A 180 -1.11 -5.16 12.73
N ILE A 181 -0.34 -4.67 11.75
CA ILE A 181 -0.78 -4.40 10.38
C ILE A 181 -0.78 -5.68 9.55
N VAL A 182 0.28 -6.49 9.69
CA VAL A 182 0.54 -7.67 8.85
C VAL A 182 -0.31 -8.87 9.25
N ASN A 183 -0.62 -9.04 10.54
CA ASN A 183 -1.43 -10.15 11.04
C ASN A 183 -2.61 -9.67 11.90
N PRO A 184 -3.68 -9.13 11.28
CA PRO A 184 -4.86 -8.69 12.01
C PRO A 184 -5.64 -9.82 12.70
N GLN A 185 -5.30 -11.10 12.46
CA GLN A 185 -5.90 -12.23 13.18
C GLN A 185 -5.33 -12.43 14.60
N ASN A 186 -4.21 -11.80 14.94
CA ASN A 186 -3.61 -11.89 16.28
C ASN A 186 -3.98 -10.74 17.23
N THR A 187 -4.74 -9.74 16.78
CA THR A 187 -5.26 -8.64 17.65
C THR A 187 -6.64 -8.94 18.25
N ALA A 188 -7.13 -10.18 18.14
CA ALA A 188 -8.39 -10.64 18.74
C ALA A 188 -8.21 -11.50 20.02
N THR A 189 -7.15 -11.26 20.80
CA THR A 189 -6.93 -12.04 22.06
C THR A 189 -6.42 -11.19 23.23
N ILE A 190 -7.08 -10.06 23.51
CA ILE A 190 -7.09 -9.38 24.81
C ILE A 190 -8.49 -8.75 24.92
N ALA A 191 -9.41 -9.08 25.83
CA ALA A 191 -9.36 -9.77 27.10
C ALA A 191 -10.69 -10.51 27.35
N ALA A 192 -10.58 -11.78 27.76
CA ALA A 192 -11.54 -12.39 28.68
C ALA A 192 -10.73 -13.05 29.79
N THR A 193 -9.92 -12.25 30.50
CA THR A 193 -9.43 -12.65 31.82
C THR A 193 -10.41 -12.10 32.84
N SER A 194 -11.09 -13.05 33.48
CA SER A 194 -11.91 -12.86 34.66
C SER A 194 -11.22 -12.00 35.71
N VAL A 195 -11.94 -10.97 36.17
CA VAL A 195 -12.00 -10.42 37.52
C VAL A 195 -10.87 -10.85 38.48
N VAL A 196 -9.96 -9.93 38.79
CA VAL A 196 -9.69 -9.31 40.11
C VAL A 196 -8.38 -8.53 39.98
N GLY A 197 -8.40 -7.23 40.32
CA GLY A 197 -7.20 -6.47 40.67
C GLY A 197 -6.89 -5.22 39.83
N SER A 198 -7.52 -4.10 40.21
CA SER A 198 -6.91 -2.75 40.32
C SER A 198 -6.24 -2.09 39.09
N ALA A 199 -6.99 -1.14 38.50
CA ALA A 199 -6.63 0.26 38.10
C ALA A 199 -5.18 0.52 37.58
N ILE A 200 -4.92 1.22 36.47
CA ILE A 200 -5.26 2.59 36.02
C ILE A 200 -4.80 2.60 34.54
N GLY A 201 -5.61 2.90 33.51
CA GLY A 201 -6.10 4.22 33.13
C GLY A 201 -5.67 4.51 31.68
N LEU A 202 -6.64 4.58 30.76
CA LEU A 202 -6.63 5.11 29.37
C LEU A 202 -7.95 4.59 28.75
N SER A 203 -8.85 5.34 28.12
CA SER A 203 -8.96 6.75 27.76
C SER A 203 -10.45 7.02 27.53
N SER A 204 -11.00 8.06 28.16
CA SER A 204 -12.44 8.36 28.29
C SER A 204 -13.16 8.78 26.99
N ILE A 205 -12.56 8.57 25.83
CA ILE A 205 -13.06 9.03 24.53
C ILE A 205 -14.02 8.01 23.89
N PHE A 206 -13.82 6.70 24.12
CA PHE A 206 -14.67 5.67 23.53
C PHE A 206 -16.06 5.56 24.19
N TYR A 207 -16.23 6.00 25.44
CA TYR A 207 -17.53 5.93 26.15
C TYR A 207 -18.59 6.88 25.55
N TYR A 208 -18.17 8.03 25.03
CA TYR A 208 -19.10 9.01 24.46
C TYR A 208 -19.70 8.56 23.12
N PHE A 209 -18.97 7.80 22.31
CA PHE A 209 -19.52 7.28 21.05
C PHE A 209 -20.52 6.12 21.26
N TYR A 210 -20.41 5.37 22.36
CA TYR A 210 -21.35 4.29 22.68
C TYR A 210 -22.68 4.82 23.25
N LYS A 211 -22.64 5.88 24.08
CA LYS A 211 -23.84 6.44 24.73
C LYS A 211 -24.80 7.15 23.76
N VAL A 212 -24.33 7.62 22.61
CA VAL A 212 -25.17 8.31 21.61
C VAL A 212 -26.04 7.35 20.80
N ASN A 213 -25.72 6.05 20.75
CA ASN A 213 -26.47 5.05 19.97
C ASN A 213 -27.50 4.23 20.76
N LEU A 214 -27.70 4.47 22.06
CA LEU A 214 -28.59 3.68 22.92
C LEU A 214 -29.79 4.44 23.52
N ASN A 215 -30.06 5.67 23.04
CA ASN A 215 -31.22 6.46 23.45
C ASN A 215 -32.28 6.64 22.34
N LEU A 216 -32.36 5.72 21.38
CA LEU A 216 -33.51 5.62 20.48
C LEU A 216 -34.09 4.20 20.58
N ILE A 217 -35.33 4.17 21.08
CA ILE A 217 -36.27 3.05 21.31
C ILE A 217 -36.27 2.52 22.75
#